data_AF-A0A963EZJ4-F1
#
_entry.id   AF-A0A963EZJ4-F1
#
_cell.length_a   1.000
_cell.length_b   1.000
_cell.length_c   1.000
_cell.angle_alpha   90.00
_cell.angle_beta   90.00
_cell.angle_gamma   90.00
#
_symmetry.space_group_name_H-M   'P 1'
#
loop_
_entity.id
_entity.type
_entity.pdbx_description
1 polymer ?
#
loop_
_entity_poly.entity_id
_entity_poly.type
_entity_poly.pdbx_seq_one_letter_code
_entity_poly.pdbx_strand_id
1 'polypeptide(L)'
;IVDGSDILDFKPDYGPATVCMQAKVYGMPVGIIGNNGPIDNAGATKAAQFIQLCDQGDIPLVFLQNITGFMVGTEFEQGGMIKHGAKMIQAVTNTRVPRITFMIGASFGAGNYGMCGQGYDPDFVFSWPNINIGVMGGESAARTMSQVMLAGAKRKGIEVPAQVIEEQEAKIIAHFNKQSDAFYTSGRMLDDGLIDPRDTRKVLGFVLQTCWEARSRKTCPNTFGVGRM
;
A
#
# COMPACT_ATOMS: atom_id res chain seq x y z
N ILE A 1 13.31 3.94 -13.06
CA ILE A 1 13.57 2.85 -12.08
C ILE A 1 13.96 1.57 -12.79
N VAL A 2 13.21 1.14 -13.81
CA VAL A 2 13.46 -0.09 -14.57
C VAL A 2 14.57 0.06 -15.62
N ASP A 3 15.10 -1.05 -16.11
CA ASP A 3 16.14 -1.13 -17.15
C ASP A 3 15.57 -0.64 -18.49
N GLY A 4 16.34 0.17 -19.21
CA GLY A 4 15.94 0.69 -20.54
C GLY A 4 14.69 1.59 -20.55
N SER A 5 14.05 1.82 -19.40
CA SER A 5 12.65 2.27 -19.34
C SER A 5 11.67 1.34 -20.08
N ASP A 6 12.06 0.08 -20.29
CA ASP A 6 11.26 -0.92 -20.98
C ASP A 6 10.25 -1.54 -20.02
N ILE A 7 8.97 -1.41 -20.37
CA ILE A 7 7.85 -1.92 -19.59
C ILE A 7 6.91 -2.71 -20.49
N LEU A 8 6.37 -3.79 -19.94
CA LEU A 8 5.27 -4.55 -20.53
C LEU A 8 4.03 -4.34 -19.68
N ASP A 9 3.09 -3.55 -20.17
CA ASP A 9 1.83 -3.27 -19.48
C ASP A 9 0.93 -4.51 -19.48
N PHE A 10 0.28 -4.78 -18.34
CA PHE A 10 -0.67 -5.86 -18.18
C PHE A 10 -2.07 -5.27 -18.08
N LYS A 11 -2.95 -5.59 -19.05
CA LYS A 11 -4.33 -5.11 -19.08
C LYS A 11 -4.45 -3.57 -18.92
N PRO A 12 -3.84 -2.77 -19.81
CA PRO A 12 -3.87 -1.30 -19.72
C PRO A 12 -5.31 -0.76 -19.65
N ASP A 13 -6.22 -1.33 -20.42
CA ASP A 13 -7.60 -0.82 -20.59
C ASP A 13 -8.60 -1.35 -19.54
N TYR A 14 -8.17 -2.12 -18.54
CA TYR A 14 -9.06 -2.73 -17.54
C TYR A 14 -8.64 -2.36 -16.12
N GLY A 15 -9.39 -1.49 -15.45
CA GLY A 15 -9.00 -0.91 -14.17
C GLY A 15 -7.75 -0.02 -14.29
N PRO A 16 -7.74 0.99 -15.19
CA PRO A 16 -6.54 1.75 -15.56
C PRO A 16 -5.89 2.53 -14.40
N ALA A 17 -6.65 2.83 -13.34
CA ALA A 17 -6.10 3.46 -12.13
C ALA A 17 -5.17 2.52 -11.33
N THR A 18 -5.31 1.21 -11.50
CA THR A 18 -4.41 0.20 -10.93
C THR A 18 -3.48 -0.30 -12.03
N VAL A 19 -2.27 0.24 -12.06
CA VAL A 19 -1.27 -0.07 -13.07
C VAL A 19 -0.56 -1.36 -12.67
N CYS A 20 -0.43 -2.31 -13.61
CA CYS A 20 0.33 -3.54 -13.42
C CYS A 20 1.24 -3.72 -14.63
N MET A 21 2.53 -3.92 -14.40
CA MET A 21 3.50 -4.01 -15.49
C MET A 21 4.63 -4.97 -15.14
N GLN A 22 5.18 -5.64 -16.14
CA GLN A 22 6.42 -6.40 -16.00
C GLN A 22 7.59 -5.58 -16.52
N ALA A 23 8.74 -5.70 -15.86
CA ALA A 23 9.96 -5.01 -16.25
C ALA A 23 11.19 -5.77 -15.74
N LYS A 24 12.37 -5.18 -15.95
CA LYS A 24 13.62 -5.64 -15.35
C LYS A 24 14.28 -4.55 -14.51
N VAL A 25 14.96 -4.94 -13.44
CA VAL A 25 15.79 -4.06 -12.62
C VAL A 25 17.12 -4.75 -12.39
N TYR A 26 18.21 -4.19 -12.92
CA TYR A 26 19.54 -4.82 -12.93
C TYR A 26 19.51 -6.25 -13.53
N GLY A 27 18.72 -6.44 -14.59
CA GLY A 27 18.53 -7.72 -15.27
C GLY A 27 17.53 -8.67 -14.61
N MET A 28 17.14 -8.44 -13.35
CA MET A 28 16.18 -9.28 -12.63
C MET A 28 14.74 -8.95 -13.06
N PRO A 29 13.91 -9.94 -13.41
CA PRO A 29 12.51 -9.70 -13.73
C PRO A 29 11.73 -9.26 -12.49
N VAL A 30 10.82 -8.30 -12.67
CA VAL A 30 9.92 -7.82 -11.60
C VAL A 30 8.52 -7.58 -12.14
N GLY A 31 7.52 -7.85 -11.31
CA GLY A 31 6.14 -7.40 -11.51
C GLY A 31 5.89 -6.17 -10.66
N ILE A 32 5.44 -5.07 -11.25
CA ILE A 32 5.20 -3.80 -10.56
C ILE A 32 3.72 -3.50 -10.53
N ILE A 33 3.19 -3.14 -9.35
CA ILE A 33 1.83 -2.66 -9.15
C ILE A 33 1.89 -1.23 -8.61
N GLY A 34 1.23 -0.29 -9.28
CA GLY A 34 1.19 1.12 -8.90
C GLY A 34 -0.21 1.71 -8.96
N ASN A 35 -0.40 2.89 -8.36
CA ASN A 35 -1.69 3.55 -8.26
C ASN A 35 -1.68 4.93 -8.94
N ASN A 36 -2.57 5.12 -9.90
CA ASN A 36 -2.90 6.41 -10.53
C ASN A 36 -4.29 6.91 -10.10
N GLY A 37 -4.88 6.30 -9.07
CA GLY A 37 -6.19 6.62 -8.52
C GLY A 37 -6.64 5.55 -7.52
N PRO A 38 -7.88 5.64 -7.01
CA PRO A 38 -8.45 4.61 -6.14
C PRO A 38 -8.58 3.27 -6.87
N ILE A 39 -8.59 2.18 -6.12
CA ILE A 39 -8.76 0.83 -6.68
C ILE A 39 -10.25 0.56 -6.88
N ASP A 40 -10.67 0.33 -8.13
CA ASP A 40 -12.02 -0.08 -8.50
C ASP A 40 -12.15 -1.62 -8.62
N ASN A 41 -13.36 -2.12 -8.89
CA ASN A 41 -13.61 -3.57 -9.02
C ASN A 41 -12.71 -4.22 -10.08
N ALA A 42 -12.50 -3.53 -11.21
CA ALA A 42 -11.65 -3.98 -12.30
C ALA A 42 -10.19 -3.99 -11.89
N GLY A 43 -9.68 -2.91 -11.28
CA GLY A 43 -8.33 -2.77 -10.79
C GLY A 43 -7.96 -3.81 -9.74
N ALA A 44 -8.85 -4.07 -8.78
CA ALA A 44 -8.65 -5.12 -7.77
C ALA A 44 -8.57 -6.51 -8.42
N THR A 45 -9.43 -6.79 -9.40
CA THR A 45 -9.43 -8.07 -10.14
C THR A 45 -8.16 -8.21 -11.00
N LYS A 46 -7.74 -7.13 -11.66
CA LYS A 46 -6.50 -7.05 -12.44
C LYS A 46 -5.29 -7.34 -11.58
N ALA A 47 -5.15 -6.63 -10.46
CA ALA A 47 -4.04 -6.81 -9.53
C ALA A 47 -4.00 -8.23 -8.95
N ALA A 48 -5.15 -8.78 -8.53
CA ALA A 48 -5.21 -10.14 -8.01
C ALA A 48 -4.70 -11.19 -9.03
N GLN A 49 -5.15 -11.09 -10.29
CA GLN A 49 -4.66 -11.97 -11.35
C GLN A 49 -3.17 -11.76 -11.63
N PHE A 50 -2.72 -10.50 -11.68
CA PHE A 50 -1.33 -10.17 -11.95
C PHE A 50 -0.39 -10.75 -10.88
N ILE A 51 -0.76 -10.64 -9.60
CA ILE A 51 -0.02 -11.24 -8.48
C ILE A 51 0.09 -12.76 -8.64
N GLN A 52 -1.00 -13.43 -9.02
CA GLN A 52 -0.99 -14.88 -9.25
C GLN A 52 -0.07 -15.28 -10.42
N LEU A 53 -0.04 -14.49 -11.49
CA LEU A 53 0.85 -14.73 -12.62
C LEU A 53 2.32 -14.51 -12.24
N CYS A 54 2.62 -13.49 -11.44
CA CYS A 54 3.96 -13.27 -10.90
C CYS A 54 4.39 -14.41 -9.98
N ASP A 55 3.51 -14.87 -9.08
CA ASP A 55 3.78 -16.02 -8.22
C ASP A 55 4.04 -17.31 -9.01
N GLN A 56 3.24 -17.56 -10.05
CA GLN A 56 3.43 -18.70 -10.95
C GLN A 56 4.77 -18.63 -11.70
N GLY A 57 5.20 -17.43 -12.08
CA GLY A 57 6.44 -17.20 -12.80
C GLY A 57 7.69 -17.06 -11.92
N ASP A 58 7.55 -17.17 -10.59
CA ASP A 58 8.61 -16.86 -9.62
C ASP A 58 9.20 -15.45 -9.81
N ILE A 59 8.33 -14.47 -10.12
CA ILE A 59 8.69 -13.09 -10.38
C ILE A 59 8.40 -12.25 -9.12
N PRO A 60 9.42 -11.62 -8.50
CA PRO A 60 9.23 -10.69 -7.38
C PRO A 60 8.25 -9.57 -7.68
N LEU A 61 7.47 -9.18 -6.67
CA LEU A 61 6.48 -8.12 -6.74
C LEU A 61 7.02 -6.82 -6.12
N VAL A 62 6.80 -5.70 -6.82
CA VAL A 62 7.14 -4.35 -6.36
C VAL A 62 5.86 -3.53 -6.30
N PHE A 63 5.52 -2.99 -5.13
CA PHE A 63 4.35 -2.16 -4.91
C PHE A 63 4.77 -0.70 -4.81
N LEU A 64 4.20 0.17 -5.64
CA LEU A 64 4.40 1.61 -5.61
C LEU A 64 3.13 2.28 -5.09
N GLN A 65 3.07 2.53 -3.77
CA GLN A 65 1.87 3.04 -3.13
C GLN A 65 1.71 4.54 -3.34
N ASN A 66 0.64 4.89 -4.05
CA ASN A 66 0.06 6.23 -4.09
C ASN A 66 -1.47 6.12 -4.08
N ILE A 67 -1.99 5.57 -2.99
CA ILE A 67 -3.35 5.04 -2.90
C ILE A 67 -4.16 5.73 -1.80
N THR A 68 -5.33 6.22 -2.18
CA THR A 68 -6.31 6.85 -1.28
C THR A 68 -7.37 5.88 -0.75
N GLY A 69 -7.42 4.66 -1.29
CA GLY A 69 -8.34 3.61 -0.88
C GLY A 69 -8.98 2.90 -2.06
N PHE A 70 -10.06 2.16 -1.78
CA PHE A 70 -10.92 1.57 -2.79
C PHE A 70 -12.03 2.55 -3.20
N MET A 71 -12.55 2.37 -4.41
CA MET A 71 -13.74 3.10 -4.86
C MET A 71 -14.93 2.80 -3.96
N VAL A 72 -15.72 3.83 -3.68
CA VAL A 72 -16.96 3.77 -2.89
C VAL A 72 -18.14 4.18 -3.75
N GLY A 73 -19.34 3.71 -3.41
CA GLY A 73 -20.57 4.05 -4.12
C GLY A 73 -21.41 2.81 -4.39
N THR A 74 -22.72 3.00 -4.54
CA THR A 74 -23.69 1.90 -4.69
C THR A 74 -23.35 0.98 -5.86
N GLU A 75 -22.93 1.53 -6.99
CA GLU A 75 -22.52 0.78 -8.17
C GLU A 75 -21.32 -0.15 -7.89
N PHE A 76 -20.26 0.38 -7.27
CA PHE A 76 -19.05 -0.39 -6.95
C PHE A 76 -19.33 -1.47 -5.89
N GLU A 77 -20.11 -1.13 -4.87
CA GLU A 77 -20.52 -2.07 -3.83
C GLU A 77 -21.35 -3.23 -4.40
N GLN A 78 -22.36 -2.93 -5.23
CA GLN A 78 -23.17 -3.96 -5.92
C GLN A 78 -22.37 -4.75 -6.95
N GLY A 79 -21.40 -4.10 -7.61
CA GLY A 79 -20.39 -4.76 -8.44
C GLY A 79 -19.47 -5.68 -7.64
N GLY A 80 -19.52 -5.64 -6.31
CA GLY A 80 -18.77 -6.49 -5.40
C GLY A 80 -17.38 -5.96 -5.06
N MET A 81 -17.24 -4.66 -4.81
CA MET A 81 -15.96 -4.06 -4.46
C MET A 81 -15.29 -4.81 -3.29
N ILE A 82 -16.07 -5.18 -2.27
CA ILE A 82 -15.61 -5.98 -1.13
C ILE A 82 -15.00 -7.32 -1.56
N LYS A 83 -15.71 -8.13 -2.37
CA LYS A 83 -15.21 -9.45 -2.79
C LYS A 83 -14.00 -9.33 -3.72
N HIS A 84 -13.92 -8.28 -4.54
CA HIS A 84 -12.80 -8.06 -5.44
C HIS A 84 -11.56 -7.55 -4.68
N GLY A 85 -11.73 -6.61 -3.74
CA GLY A 85 -10.68 -6.19 -2.82
C GLY A 85 -10.17 -7.34 -1.96
N ALA A 86 -11.07 -8.19 -1.44
CA ALA A 86 -10.68 -9.38 -0.69
C ALA A 86 -9.81 -10.35 -1.50
N LYS A 87 -10.14 -10.59 -2.79
CA LYS A 87 -9.29 -11.41 -3.69
C LYS A 87 -7.90 -10.81 -3.89
N MET A 88 -7.81 -9.49 -4.04
CA MET A 88 -6.53 -8.79 -4.16
C MET A 88 -5.70 -8.98 -2.88
N ILE A 89 -6.29 -8.77 -1.71
CA ILE A 89 -5.62 -8.97 -0.42
C ILE A 89 -5.20 -10.44 -0.26
N GLN A 90 -6.06 -11.40 -0.59
CA GLN A 90 -5.72 -12.82 -0.57
C GLN A 90 -4.52 -13.13 -1.48
N ALA A 91 -4.44 -12.51 -2.66
CA ALA A 91 -3.29 -12.68 -3.54
C ALA A 91 -2.02 -12.08 -2.94
N VAL A 92 -2.09 -10.89 -2.36
CA VAL A 92 -0.96 -10.25 -1.65
C VAL A 92 -0.47 -11.09 -0.48
N THR A 93 -1.38 -11.63 0.34
CA THR A 93 -1.01 -12.38 1.55
C THR A 93 -0.47 -13.78 1.23
N ASN A 94 -0.99 -14.45 0.20
CA ASN A 94 -0.64 -15.86 -0.07
C ASN A 94 0.42 -16.05 -1.14
N THR A 95 0.85 -14.99 -1.82
CA THR A 95 1.96 -15.08 -2.78
C THR A 95 3.27 -15.44 -2.08
N ARG A 96 4.09 -16.26 -2.75
CA ARG A 96 5.32 -16.83 -2.19
C ARG A 96 6.55 -16.07 -2.65
N VAL A 97 6.46 -15.33 -3.75
CA VAL A 97 7.57 -14.53 -4.29
C VAL A 97 7.91 -13.36 -3.36
N PRO A 98 9.14 -12.80 -3.46
CA PRO A 98 9.48 -11.60 -2.72
C PRO A 98 8.52 -10.43 -2.99
N ARG A 99 8.19 -9.67 -1.95
CA ARG A 99 7.32 -8.49 -2.01
C ARG A 99 8.09 -7.28 -1.48
N ILE A 100 8.34 -6.31 -2.34
CA ILE A 100 9.01 -5.05 -1.98
C ILE A 100 8.01 -3.90 -2.12
N THR A 101 7.87 -3.07 -1.10
CA THR A 101 6.95 -1.92 -1.12
C THR A 101 7.71 -0.60 -1.05
N PHE A 102 7.36 0.35 -1.91
CA PHE A 102 7.73 1.75 -1.79
C PHE A 102 6.47 2.59 -1.63
N MET A 103 6.34 3.26 -0.51
CA MET A 103 5.38 4.33 -0.32
C MET A 103 5.92 5.58 -1.00
N ILE A 104 5.29 5.98 -2.11
CA ILE A 104 5.75 7.10 -2.96
C ILE A 104 4.82 8.33 -2.89
N GLY A 105 3.70 8.21 -2.20
CA GLY A 105 2.72 9.27 -2.02
C GLY A 105 1.71 8.91 -0.93
N ALA A 106 0.43 8.87 -1.30
CA ALA A 106 -0.64 8.49 -0.38
C ALA A 106 -0.58 6.99 -0.03
N SER A 107 -0.87 6.66 1.23
CA SER A 107 -1.10 5.27 1.66
C SER A 107 -2.20 5.24 2.71
N PHE A 108 -3.46 5.14 2.25
CA PHE A 108 -4.62 5.25 3.14
C PHE A 108 -5.48 3.99 3.21
N GLY A 109 -5.92 3.68 4.44
CA GLY A 109 -6.96 2.71 4.74
C GLY A 109 -6.76 1.36 4.07
N ALA A 110 -7.83 0.80 3.52
CA ALA A 110 -7.77 -0.50 2.85
C ALA A 110 -6.84 -0.50 1.61
N GLY A 111 -6.54 0.67 1.03
CA GLY A 111 -5.58 0.77 -0.07
C GLY A 111 -4.17 0.34 0.36
N ASN A 112 -3.74 0.72 1.57
CA ASN A 112 -2.48 0.25 2.16
C ASN A 112 -2.44 -1.28 2.23
N TYR A 113 -3.57 -1.91 2.56
CA TYR A 113 -3.69 -3.35 2.69
C TYR A 113 -3.53 -4.06 1.35
N GLY A 114 -4.30 -3.62 0.35
CA GLY A 114 -4.26 -4.19 -0.99
C GLY A 114 -2.94 -3.99 -1.71
N MET A 115 -2.14 -3.00 -1.30
CA MET A 115 -0.84 -2.69 -1.91
C MET A 115 0.35 -3.17 -1.08
N CYS A 116 0.16 -4.18 -0.20
CA CYS A 116 1.23 -4.80 0.59
C CYS A 116 1.96 -3.83 1.55
N GLY A 117 1.20 -3.06 2.34
CA GLY A 117 1.75 -2.27 3.44
C GLY A 117 2.31 -3.13 4.58
N GLN A 118 2.90 -2.49 5.59
CA GLN A 118 3.65 -3.16 6.66
C GLN A 118 2.90 -4.33 7.34
N GLY A 119 1.59 -4.22 7.54
CA GLY A 119 0.78 -5.28 8.16
C GLY A 119 0.56 -6.53 7.29
N TYR A 120 1.14 -6.59 6.10
CA TYR A 120 1.07 -7.71 5.16
C TYR A 120 2.44 -8.37 4.91
N ASP A 121 3.41 -8.06 5.78
CA ASP A 121 4.74 -8.65 5.85
C ASP A 121 5.50 -8.64 4.49
N PRO A 122 5.64 -7.47 3.82
CA PRO A 122 6.57 -7.38 2.69
C PRO A 122 7.98 -7.77 3.16
N ASP A 123 8.81 -8.30 2.25
CA ASP A 123 10.23 -8.57 2.56
C ASP A 123 10.95 -7.27 2.92
N PHE A 124 10.58 -6.15 2.28
CA PHE A 124 11.00 -4.80 2.64
C PHE A 124 9.92 -3.76 2.31
N VAL A 125 9.79 -2.73 3.13
CA VAL A 125 8.96 -1.54 2.89
C VAL A 125 9.75 -0.25 3.12
N PHE A 126 9.71 0.67 2.17
CA PHE A 126 10.39 1.96 2.28
C PHE A 126 9.45 3.13 2.06
N SER A 127 9.78 4.26 2.66
CA SER A 127 9.05 5.51 2.49
C SER A 127 9.86 6.52 1.69
N TRP A 128 9.19 7.27 0.82
CA TRP A 128 9.71 8.54 0.30
C TRP A 128 9.42 9.69 1.28
N PRO A 129 10.15 10.82 1.23
CA PRO A 129 9.94 11.94 2.16
C PRO A 129 8.58 12.62 2.04
N ASN A 130 7.92 12.50 0.89
CA ASN A 130 6.64 13.13 0.60
C ASN A 130 5.42 12.26 0.93
N ILE A 131 5.59 11.13 1.62
CA ILE A 131 4.46 10.24 1.89
C ILE A 131 3.46 10.87 2.86
N ASN A 132 2.20 10.43 2.71
CA ASN A 132 1.17 10.67 3.69
C ASN A 132 0.43 9.35 3.93
N ILE A 133 0.52 8.82 5.16
CA ILE A 133 -0.06 7.53 5.56
C ILE A 133 -1.06 7.70 6.70
N GLY A 134 -2.11 6.88 6.69
CA GLY A 134 -3.04 6.83 7.81
C GLY A 134 -4.23 5.91 7.56
N VAL A 135 -5.11 5.76 8.55
CA VAL A 135 -6.36 5.01 8.37
C VAL A 135 -7.27 5.66 7.31
N MET A 136 -7.23 6.99 7.21
CA MET A 136 -7.82 7.81 6.16
C MET A 136 -7.19 9.21 6.20
N GLY A 137 -7.48 10.06 5.20
CA GLY A 137 -7.06 11.46 5.23
C GLY A 137 -7.76 12.24 6.35
N GLY A 138 -7.04 13.22 6.94
CA GLY A 138 -7.56 14.02 8.07
C GLY A 138 -8.85 14.75 7.76
N GLU A 139 -9.00 15.27 6.53
CA GLU A 139 -10.24 15.92 6.09
C GLU A 139 -11.42 14.93 6.02
N SER A 140 -11.19 13.73 5.51
CA SER A 140 -12.22 12.67 5.45
C SER A 140 -12.67 12.26 6.84
N ALA A 141 -11.72 12.11 7.78
CA ALA A 141 -12.03 11.82 9.18
C ALA A 141 -12.85 12.95 9.82
N ALA A 142 -12.42 14.20 9.66
CA ALA A 142 -13.09 15.36 10.21
C ALA A 142 -14.54 15.47 9.71
N ARG A 143 -14.76 15.42 8.39
CA ARG A 143 -16.10 15.47 7.79
C ARG A 143 -17.01 14.36 8.27
N THR A 144 -16.49 13.13 8.38
CA THR A 144 -17.27 11.98 8.87
C THR A 144 -17.71 12.20 10.32
N MET A 145 -16.80 12.67 11.18
CA MET A 145 -17.12 12.95 12.58
C MET A 145 -18.14 14.09 12.73
N SER A 146 -18.03 15.15 11.91
CA SER A 146 -19.01 16.23 11.85
C SER A 146 -20.39 15.74 11.46
N GLN A 147 -20.49 14.89 10.42
CA GLN A 147 -21.76 14.33 9.98
C GLN A 147 -22.42 13.46 11.07
N VAL A 148 -21.64 12.63 11.76
CA VAL A 148 -22.14 11.80 12.87
C VAL A 148 -22.62 12.67 14.03
N MET A 149 -21.87 13.72 14.39
CA MET A 149 -22.24 14.66 15.44
C MET A 149 -23.55 15.37 15.11
N LEU A 150 -23.66 15.93 13.91
CA LEU A 150 -24.87 16.63 13.43
C LEU A 150 -26.09 15.71 13.43
N ALA A 151 -25.95 14.47 12.93
CA ALA A 151 -27.03 13.49 12.94
C ALA A 151 -27.44 13.08 14.37
N GLY A 152 -26.48 13.02 15.29
CA GLY A 152 -26.74 12.78 16.71
C GLY A 152 -27.47 13.94 17.39
N ALA A 153 -27.04 15.18 17.14
CA ALA A 153 -27.63 16.39 17.71
C ALA A 153 -29.07 16.60 17.18
N LYS A 154 -29.28 16.40 15.87
CA LYS A 154 -30.61 16.45 15.24
C LYS A 154 -31.59 15.47 15.89
N ARG A 155 -31.15 14.23 16.20
CA ARG A 155 -31.97 13.23 16.90
C ARG A 155 -32.36 13.66 18.33
N LYS A 156 -31.57 14.54 18.95
CA LYS A 156 -31.81 15.08 20.29
C LYS A 156 -32.49 16.46 20.27
N GLY A 157 -32.80 17.01 19.09
CA GLY A 157 -33.34 18.37 18.96
C GLY A 157 -32.36 19.48 19.36
N ILE A 158 -31.04 19.19 19.34
CA ILE A 158 -29.99 20.14 19.70
C ILE A 158 -29.43 20.76 18.41
N GLU A 159 -29.39 22.09 18.33
CA GLU A 159 -28.66 22.80 17.28
C GLU A 159 -27.19 22.93 17.65
N VAL A 160 -26.32 22.65 16.69
CA VAL A 160 -24.86 22.78 16.85
C VAL A 160 -24.41 24.01 16.07
N PRO A 161 -23.79 25.02 16.73
CA PRO A 161 -23.25 26.19 16.03
C PRO A 161 -22.16 25.79 15.03
N ALA A 162 -22.12 26.46 13.88
CA ALA A 162 -21.13 26.19 12.82
C ALA A 162 -19.69 26.31 13.32
N GLN A 163 -19.40 27.30 14.19
CA GLN A 163 -18.08 27.49 14.78
C GLN A 163 -17.58 26.26 15.57
N VAL A 164 -18.48 25.57 16.28
CA VAL A 164 -18.10 24.36 17.03
C VAL A 164 -17.65 23.24 16.09
N ILE A 165 -18.31 23.14 14.93
CA ILE A 165 -17.98 22.15 13.89
C ILE A 165 -16.62 22.48 13.28
N GLU A 166 -16.38 23.72 12.90
CA GLU A 166 -15.10 24.18 12.32
C GLU A 166 -13.93 23.93 13.28
N GLU A 167 -14.08 24.29 14.56
CA GLU A 167 -13.06 24.07 15.58
C GLU A 167 -12.79 22.58 15.80
N GLN A 168 -13.83 21.73 15.74
CA GLN A 168 -13.67 20.29 15.85
C GLN A 168 -12.97 19.70 14.63
N GLU A 169 -13.35 20.09 13.42
CA GLU A 169 -12.71 19.64 12.19
C GLU A 169 -11.23 20.02 12.16
N ALA A 170 -10.89 21.26 12.50
CA ALA A 170 -9.51 21.72 12.58
C ALA A 170 -8.67 20.88 13.56
N LYS A 171 -9.23 20.55 14.74
CA LYS A 171 -8.56 19.69 15.73
C LYS A 171 -8.33 18.27 15.20
N ILE A 172 -9.32 17.69 14.52
CA ILE A 172 -9.21 16.33 13.95
C ILE A 172 -8.17 16.31 12.82
N ILE A 173 -8.22 17.28 11.90
CA ILE A 173 -7.26 17.40 10.79
C ILE A 173 -5.85 17.53 11.34
N ALA A 174 -5.62 18.41 12.32
CA ALA A 174 -4.31 18.58 12.94
C ALA A 174 -3.81 17.31 13.64
N HIS A 175 -4.70 16.57 14.31
CA HIS A 175 -4.35 15.32 14.97
C HIS A 175 -3.88 14.25 13.98
N PHE A 176 -4.60 14.09 12.86
CA PHE A 176 -4.24 13.14 11.81
C PHE A 176 -2.94 13.53 11.11
N ASN A 177 -2.83 14.80 10.69
CA ASN A 177 -1.65 15.29 9.94
C ASN A 177 -0.35 15.18 10.74
N LYS A 178 -0.42 15.29 12.08
CA LYS A 178 0.75 15.13 12.96
C LYS A 178 1.33 13.71 12.96
N GLN A 179 0.55 12.72 12.52
CA GLN A 179 0.90 11.30 12.58
C GLN A 179 1.14 10.67 11.21
N SER A 180 1.07 11.46 10.14
CA SER A 180 0.95 10.93 8.79
C SER A 180 2.19 11.06 7.93
N ASP A 181 3.21 11.81 8.38
CA ASP A 181 4.42 12.05 7.60
C ASP A 181 5.43 10.88 7.68
N ALA A 182 6.44 10.95 6.82
CA ALA A 182 7.49 9.95 6.73
C ALA A 182 8.31 9.81 8.03
N PHE A 183 8.55 10.90 8.75
CA PHE A 183 9.35 10.87 9.99
C PHE A 183 8.60 10.20 11.13
N TYR A 184 7.30 10.45 11.25
CA TYR A 184 6.43 9.79 12.22
C TYR A 184 6.36 8.28 11.95
N THR A 185 6.24 7.92 10.68
CA THR A 185 6.17 6.53 10.18
C THR A 185 7.46 5.76 10.46
N SER A 186 8.58 6.29 9.95
CA SER A 186 9.88 5.65 10.07
C SER A 186 10.39 5.64 11.52
N GLY A 187 10.13 6.72 12.27
CA GLY A 187 10.43 6.81 13.71
C GLY A 187 9.65 5.83 14.59
N ARG A 188 8.69 5.08 14.01
CA ARG A 188 7.90 4.03 14.68
C ARG A 188 8.10 2.65 14.07
N MET A 189 9.06 2.48 13.15
CA MET A 189 9.28 1.20 12.47
C MET A 189 8.03 0.73 11.70
N LEU A 190 7.25 1.67 11.16
CA LEU A 190 6.14 1.38 10.24
C LEU A 190 6.62 1.28 8.78
N ASP A 191 7.92 1.46 8.57
CA ASP A 191 8.68 1.14 7.38
C ASP A 191 10.10 0.69 7.81
N ASP A 192 10.89 0.16 6.88
CA ASP A 192 12.30 -0.21 7.07
C ASP A 192 13.26 0.95 6.82
N GLY A 193 12.73 2.14 6.50
CA GLY A 193 13.52 3.33 6.33
C GLY A 193 12.95 4.34 5.34
N LEU A 194 13.27 5.59 5.61
CA LEU A 194 13.13 6.70 4.67
C LEU A 194 14.29 6.70 3.68
N ILE A 195 13.98 6.76 2.38
CA ILE A 195 14.99 6.82 1.31
C ILE A 195 14.84 8.06 0.45
N ASP A 196 15.94 8.49 -0.17
CA ASP A 196 15.88 9.48 -1.26
C ASP A 196 15.18 8.85 -2.48
N PRO A 197 14.18 9.50 -3.10
CA PRO A 197 13.53 8.97 -4.30
C PRO A 197 14.49 8.60 -5.43
N ARG A 198 15.63 9.29 -5.55
CA ARG A 198 16.68 9.02 -6.55
C ARG A 198 17.38 7.69 -6.33
N ASP A 199 17.43 7.20 -5.09
CA ASP A 199 18.07 5.94 -4.75
C ASP A 199 17.12 4.73 -4.83
N THR A 200 15.83 4.93 -5.11
CA THR A 200 14.82 3.86 -5.24
C THR A 200 15.32 2.70 -6.11
N ARG A 201 15.96 2.99 -7.26
CA ARG A 201 16.49 1.94 -8.14
C ARG A 201 17.60 1.14 -7.45
N LYS A 202 18.57 1.81 -6.80
CA LYS A 202 19.69 1.14 -6.13
C LYS A 202 19.21 0.29 -4.96
N VAL A 203 18.32 0.87 -4.14
CA VAL A 203 17.68 0.18 -3.01
C VAL A 203 16.95 -1.06 -3.50
N LEU A 204 16.09 -0.91 -4.53
CA LEU A 204 15.35 -2.03 -5.12
C LEU A 204 16.30 -3.13 -5.63
N GLY A 205 17.37 -2.77 -6.34
CA GLY A 205 18.37 -3.74 -6.79
C GLY A 205 19.02 -4.52 -5.63
N PHE A 206 19.42 -3.80 -4.59
CA PHE A 206 20.04 -4.39 -3.40
C PHE A 206 19.10 -5.36 -2.66
N VAL A 207 17.85 -4.94 -2.41
CA VAL A 207 16.89 -5.79 -1.68
C VAL A 207 16.43 -6.99 -2.52
N LEU A 208 16.27 -6.84 -3.84
CA LEU A 208 15.98 -7.98 -4.72
C LEU A 208 17.09 -9.04 -4.66
N GLN A 209 18.34 -8.60 -4.76
CA GLN A 209 19.49 -9.50 -4.63
C GLN A 209 19.52 -10.17 -3.24
N THR A 210 19.21 -9.41 -2.18
CA THR A 210 19.14 -9.91 -0.81
C THR A 210 18.08 -11.00 -0.64
N CYS A 211 16.86 -10.75 -1.14
CA CYS A 211 15.77 -11.73 -1.13
C CYS A 211 16.13 -12.99 -1.93
N TRP A 212 16.72 -12.83 -3.11
CA TRP A 212 17.14 -13.95 -3.94
C TRP A 212 18.19 -14.83 -3.24
N GLU A 213 19.22 -14.18 -2.70
CA GLU A 213 20.29 -14.86 -1.98
C GLU A 213 19.74 -15.62 -0.77
N ALA A 214 18.90 -14.97 0.04
CA ALA A 214 18.29 -15.58 1.22
C ALA A 214 17.47 -16.84 0.86
N ARG A 215 16.68 -16.77 -0.22
CA ARG A 215 15.83 -17.88 -0.68
C ARG A 215 16.61 -19.01 -1.36
N SER A 216 17.76 -18.70 -1.96
CA SER A 216 18.63 -19.70 -2.61
C SER A 216 19.64 -20.35 -1.66
N ARG A 217 19.87 -19.75 -0.49
CA ARG A 217 20.89 -20.17 0.46
C ARG A 217 20.49 -21.46 1.18
N LYS A 218 21.34 -22.48 1.08
CA LYS A 218 21.26 -23.68 1.92
C LYS A 218 21.94 -23.41 3.25
N THR A 219 21.23 -23.60 4.36
CA THR A 219 21.77 -23.47 5.71
C THR A 219 21.98 -24.84 6.35
N CYS A 220 22.84 -24.93 7.36
CA CYS A 220 23.04 -26.14 8.16
C CYS A 220 22.26 -26.00 9.48
N PRO A 221 20.99 -26.46 9.55
CA PRO A 221 20.20 -26.30 10.75
C PRO A 221 20.74 -27.17 11.88
N ASN A 222 20.59 -26.67 13.11
CA ASN A 222 20.81 -27.43 14.34
C ASN A 222 19.53 -27.31 15.17
N THR A 223 19.10 -28.42 15.77
CA THR A 223 17.88 -28.51 16.58
C THR A 223 17.88 -27.57 17.79
N PHE A 224 19.03 -27.34 18.42
CA PHE A 224 19.11 -26.64 19.72
C PHE A 224 19.92 -25.34 19.68
N GLY A 225 20.49 -24.99 18.53
CA GLY A 225 21.52 -23.94 18.43
C GLY A 225 22.88 -24.41 18.95
N VAL A 226 23.92 -23.61 18.70
CA VAL A 226 25.30 -23.93 19.10
C VAL A 226 25.44 -23.72 20.61
N GLY A 227 25.76 -24.78 21.35
CA GLY A 227 26.02 -24.71 22.79
C GLY A 227 27.34 -24.01 23.09
N ARG A 228 27.33 -23.03 23.99
CA ARG A 228 28.55 -22.43 24.55
C ARG A 228 28.99 -23.27 25.76
N MET A 229 30.12 -23.96 25.62
CA MET A 229 30.76 -24.75 26.68
C MET A 229 31.59 -23.87 27.61
#